data_AF-A0A9P3K4Y7-F1
#
_entry.id   AF-A0A9P3K4Y7-F1
#
_cell.length_a   1.000
_cell.length_b   1.000
_cell.length_c   1.000
_cell.angle_alpha   90.00
_cell.angle_beta   90.00
_cell.angle_gamma   90.00
#
_symmetry.space_group_name_H-M   'P 1'
#
loop_
_entity.id
_entity.type
_entity.pdbx_description
1 polymer ?
#
loop_
_entity_poly.entity_id
_entity_poly.type
_entity_poly.pdbx_seq_one_letter_code
_entity_poly.pdbx_strand_id
1 'polypeptide(L)'
;LKEQGNAAFSRGEYEEAVRLFTRAIQADPSSSVLFSNRSAAHAAMKSFQQALQDGRKALQLQPRWAKAYSRIAVAHFGLKQYVEAAAAYEKGLKCDPLSTVCKQGVQQARERLQQLDEKEAKTGKHTFRKRKTAEDAKGEGNMGDAKRGKQPKRASGGQGTTQKGVGSLLSFDDE
;
A
#
# COMPACT_ATOMS: atom_id res chain seq x y z
N LEU A 1 -27.14 -4.14 1.00
CA LEU A 1 -26.04 -3.57 1.83
C LEU A 1 -24.88 -3.07 0.97
N LYS A 2 -24.33 -3.90 0.05
CA LYS A 2 -23.30 -3.48 -0.93
C LYS A 2 -23.66 -2.16 -1.63
N GLU A 3 -24.81 -2.11 -2.29
CA GLU A 3 -25.28 -0.95 -3.06
C GLU A 3 -25.49 0.30 -2.19
N GLN A 4 -25.97 0.13 -0.95
CA GLN A 4 -26.11 1.24 -0.01
C GLN A 4 -24.74 1.81 0.39
N GLY A 5 -23.76 0.94 0.62
CA GLY A 5 -22.37 1.35 0.86
C GLY A 5 -21.76 2.06 -0.33
N ASN A 6 -22.05 1.58 -1.55
CA ASN A 6 -21.64 2.22 -2.80
C ASN A 6 -22.26 3.61 -2.94
N ALA A 7 -23.56 3.74 -2.66
CA ALA A 7 -24.26 5.03 -2.72
C ALA A 7 -23.72 6.02 -1.68
N ALA A 8 -23.47 5.57 -0.44
CA ALA A 8 -22.83 6.39 0.59
C ALA A 8 -21.44 6.85 0.18
N PHE A 9 -20.64 5.95 -0.41
CA PHE A 9 -19.32 6.29 -0.93
C PHE A 9 -19.40 7.36 -2.03
N SER A 10 -20.32 7.22 -2.98
CA SER A 10 -20.51 8.20 -4.07
C SER A 10 -20.98 9.57 -3.56
N ARG A 11 -21.69 9.62 -2.42
CA ARG A 11 -22.03 10.87 -1.73
C ARG A 11 -20.88 11.48 -0.92
N GLY A 12 -19.74 10.79 -0.82
CA GLY A 12 -18.61 11.20 0.01
C GLY A 12 -18.78 10.87 1.50
N GLU A 13 -19.81 10.13 1.86
CA GLU A 13 -20.09 9.68 3.23
C GLU A 13 -19.25 8.43 3.55
N TYR A 14 -17.93 8.58 3.59
CA TYR A 14 -17.00 7.45 3.65
C TYR A 14 -17.09 6.64 4.95
N GLU A 15 -17.36 7.27 6.09
CA GLU A 15 -17.54 6.57 7.38
C GLU A 15 -18.77 5.65 7.34
N GLU A 16 -19.88 6.15 6.80
CA GLU A 16 -21.11 5.39 6.63
C GLU A 16 -20.92 4.27 5.60
N ALA A 17 -20.20 4.55 4.51
CA ALA A 17 -19.82 3.52 3.54
C ALA A 17 -19.02 2.38 4.20
N VAL A 18 -18.03 2.69 5.05
CA VAL A 18 -17.27 1.67 5.81
C VAL A 18 -18.18 0.86 6.73
N ARG A 19 -19.12 1.52 7.42
CA ARG A 19 -20.08 0.83 8.29
C ARG A 19 -20.97 -0.13 7.50
N LEU A 20 -21.50 0.33 6.37
CA LEU A 20 -22.35 -0.46 5.48
C LEU A 20 -21.59 -1.64 4.85
N PHE A 21 -20.36 -1.41 4.37
CA PHE A 21 -19.51 -2.49 3.86
C PHE A 21 -19.12 -3.47 4.96
N THR A 22 -18.86 -3.01 6.18
CA THR A 22 -18.54 -3.92 7.30
C THR A 22 -19.72 -4.82 7.63
N ARG A 23 -20.95 -4.30 7.65
CA ARG A 23 -22.17 -5.12 7.79
C ARG A 23 -22.36 -6.06 6.61
N ALA A 24 -22.06 -5.61 5.38
CA ALA A 24 -22.12 -6.47 4.20
C ALA A 24 -21.10 -7.63 4.29
N ILE A 25 -19.88 -7.37 4.76
CA ILE A 25 -18.81 -8.37 4.96
C ILE A 25 -19.19 -9.36 6.06
N GLN A 26 -19.89 -8.93 7.11
CA GLN A 26 -20.40 -9.85 8.13
C GLN A 26 -21.45 -10.81 7.56
N ALA A 27 -22.24 -10.37 6.58
CA ALA A 27 -23.20 -11.22 5.89
C ALA A 27 -22.54 -12.13 4.83
N ASP A 28 -21.55 -11.60 4.10
CA ASP A 28 -20.76 -12.34 3.12
C ASP A 28 -19.26 -12.06 3.28
N PRO A 29 -18.56 -12.87 4.11
CA PRO A 29 -17.14 -12.70 4.36
C PRO A 29 -16.26 -13.23 3.21
N SER A 30 -16.86 -13.80 2.17
CA SER A 30 -16.14 -14.39 1.03
C SER A 30 -16.02 -13.44 -0.16
N SER A 31 -16.74 -12.32 -0.14
CA SER A 31 -16.74 -11.35 -1.23
C SER A 31 -15.48 -10.49 -1.27
N SER A 32 -14.60 -10.74 -2.25
CA SER A 32 -13.44 -9.88 -2.54
C SER A 32 -13.83 -8.43 -2.82
N VAL A 33 -14.97 -8.22 -3.49
CA VAL A 33 -15.49 -6.91 -3.89
C VAL A 33 -15.81 -6.05 -2.67
N LEU A 34 -16.44 -6.63 -1.64
CA LEU A 34 -16.77 -5.88 -0.42
C LEU A 34 -15.51 -5.39 0.31
N PHE A 35 -14.46 -6.21 0.38
CA PHE A 35 -13.17 -5.77 0.93
C PHE A 35 -12.52 -4.70 0.05
N SER A 36 -12.57 -4.82 -1.27
CA SER A 36 -12.06 -3.77 -2.18
C SER A 36 -12.78 -2.43 -2.01
N ASN A 37 -14.10 -2.45 -1.87
CA ASN A 37 -14.90 -1.24 -1.70
C ASN A 37 -14.68 -0.59 -0.33
N ARG A 38 -14.57 -1.40 0.73
CA ARG A 38 -14.19 -0.89 2.05
C ARG A 38 -12.76 -0.34 2.08
N SER A 39 -11.83 -0.98 1.36
CA SER A 39 -10.47 -0.47 1.16
C SER A 39 -10.47 0.91 0.50
N ALA A 40 -11.27 1.10 -0.54
CA ALA A 40 -11.45 2.40 -1.18
C ALA A 40 -11.98 3.46 -0.21
N ALA A 41 -13.00 3.13 0.59
CA ALA A 41 -13.56 4.02 1.59
C ALA A 41 -12.51 4.41 2.65
N HIS A 42 -11.74 3.46 3.16
CA HIS A 42 -10.62 3.74 4.07
C HIS A 42 -9.55 4.63 3.42
N ALA A 43 -9.21 4.40 2.15
CA ALA A 43 -8.25 5.23 1.43
C ALA A 43 -8.75 6.67 1.25
N ALA A 44 -10.05 6.87 0.98
CA ALA A 44 -10.67 8.19 0.90
C ALA A 44 -10.59 8.96 2.23
N MET A 45 -10.72 8.24 3.35
CA MET A 45 -10.52 8.77 4.70
C MET A 45 -9.04 8.86 5.12
N LYS A 46 -8.09 8.60 4.21
CA LYS A 46 -6.63 8.54 4.47
C LYS A 46 -6.21 7.51 5.52
N SER A 47 -7.09 6.54 5.81
CA SER A 47 -6.83 5.42 6.70
C SER A 47 -6.11 4.31 5.94
N PHE A 48 -4.92 4.61 5.43
CA PHE A 48 -4.23 3.76 4.46
C PHE A 48 -3.80 2.40 5.02
N GLN A 49 -3.52 2.29 6.32
CA GLN A 49 -3.22 1.00 6.95
C GLN A 49 -4.41 0.04 6.90
N GLN A 50 -5.62 0.54 7.17
CA GLN A 50 -6.85 -0.25 7.08
C GLN A 50 -7.17 -0.58 5.62
N ALA A 51 -6.99 0.39 4.71
CA ALA A 51 -7.14 0.17 3.28
C ALA A 51 -6.21 -0.95 2.76
N LEU A 52 -4.97 -0.99 3.26
CA LEU A 52 -3.99 -2.03 2.91
C LEU A 52 -4.42 -3.42 3.39
N GLN A 53 -4.93 -3.52 4.62
CA GLN A 53 -5.43 -4.78 5.17
C GLN A 53 -6.58 -5.33 4.33
N ASP A 54 -7.55 -4.47 4.01
CA ASP A 54 -8.69 -4.85 3.18
C ASP A 54 -8.29 -5.21 1.75
N GLY A 55 -7.37 -4.45 1.14
CA GLY A 55 -6.83 -4.77 -0.18
C GLY A 55 -6.13 -6.13 -0.21
N ARG A 56 -5.34 -6.46 0.83
CA ARG A 56 -4.72 -7.78 0.98
C ARG A 56 -5.75 -8.88 1.17
N LYS A 57 -6.82 -8.62 1.93
CA LYS A 57 -7.90 -9.59 2.11
C LYS A 57 -8.66 -9.85 0.82
N ALA A 58 -8.96 -8.81 0.05
CA ALA A 58 -9.55 -8.93 -1.28
C ALA A 58 -8.66 -9.80 -2.21
N LEU A 59 -7.34 -9.61 -2.16
CA LEU A 59 -6.39 -10.41 -2.95
C LEU A 59 -6.28 -11.86 -2.46
N GLN A 60 -6.39 -12.12 -1.16
CA GLN A 60 -6.45 -13.49 -0.64
C GLN A 60 -7.67 -14.26 -1.15
N LEU A 61 -8.81 -13.58 -1.27
CA LEU A 61 -10.05 -14.15 -1.80
C LEU A 61 -9.98 -14.30 -3.33
N GLN A 62 -9.36 -13.34 -4.02
CA GLN A 62 -9.22 -13.36 -5.49
C GLN A 62 -7.78 -12.99 -5.92
N PRO A 63 -6.86 -13.97 -6.01
CA PRO A 63 -5.44 -13.72 -6.23
C PRO A 63 -5.04 -13.12 -7.59
N ARG A 64 -5.92 -13.20 -8.58
CA ARG A 64 -5.70 -12.72 -9.95
C ARG A 64 -6.57 -11.50 -10.30
N TRP A 65 -6.86 -10.65 -9.31
CA TRP A 65 -7.70 -9.48 -9.52
C TRP A 65 -6.89 -8.20 -9.57
N ALA A 66 -6.80 -7.60 -10.75
CA ALA A 66 -6.06 -6.36 -10.97
C ALA A 66 -6.51 -5.22 -10.06
N LYS A 67 -7.80 -5.17 -9.72
CA LYS A 67 -8.31 -4.11 -8.84
C LYS A 67 -7.92 -4.29 -7.38
N ALA A 68 -7.82 -5.51 -6.87
CA ALA A 68 -7.27 -5.74 -5.53
C ALA A 68 -5.81 -5.24 -5.44
N TYR A 69 -5.00 -5.49 -6.49
CA TYR A 69 -3.65 -4.95 -6.58
C TYR A 69 -3.63 -3.42 -6.62
N SER A 70 -4.55 -2.77 -7.35
CA SER A 70 -4.64 -1.32 -7.37
C SER A 70 -5.05 -0.75 -6.00
N ARG A 71 -5.96 -1.39 -5.25
CA ARG A 71 -6.29 -0.98 -3.87
C ARG A 71 -5.09 -1.05 -2.93
N ILE A 72 -4.32 -2.14 -2.99
CA ILE A 72 -3.07 -2.29 -2.21
C ILE A 72 -2.07 -1.19 -2.60
N ALA A 73 -1.93 -0.92 -3.89
CA ALA A 73 -1.00 0.09 -4.39
C ALA A 73 -1.39 1.51 -3.97
N VAL A 74 -2.68 1.87 -4.03
CA VAL A 74 -3.20 3.15 -3.52
C VAL A 74 -2.91 3.30 -2.02
N ALA A 75 -3.10 2.24 -1.24
CA ALA A 75 -2.80 2.26 0.18
C ALA A 75 -1.30 2.51 0.46
N HIS A 76 -0.41 1.79 -0.24
CA HIS A 76 1.03 2.02 -0.15
C HIS A 76 1.42 3.44 -0.60
N PHE A 77 0.80 3.95 -1.67
CA PHE A 77 1.03 5.30 -2.17
C PHE A 77 0.65 6.35 -1.11
N GLY A 78 -0.49 6.18 -0.44
CA GLY A 78 -0.91 7.05 0.68
C GLY A 78 0.02 6.97 1.89
N LEU A 79 0.65 5.81 2.12
CA LEU A 79 1.69 5.60 3.15
C LEU A 79 3.07 6.14 2.73
N LYS A 80 3.19 6.76 1.54
CA LYS A 80 4.46 7.21 0.94
C LYS A 80 5.46 6.07 0.68
N GLN A 81 4.96 4.84 0.61
CA GLN A 81 5.73 3.64 0.27
C GLN A 81 5.67 3.44 -1.24
N TYR A 82 6.33 4.35 -1.97
CA TYR A 82 6.16 4.46 -3.42
C TYR A 82 6.79 3.29 -4.20
N VAL A 83 7.83 2.66 -3.66
CA VAL A 83 8.45 1.44 -4.25
C VAL A 83 7.44 0.29 -4.22
N GLU A 84 6.82 0.07 -3.06
CA GLU A 84 5.83 -0.96 -2.84
C GLU A 84 4.55 -0.68 -3.64
N ALA A 85 4.15 0.59 -3.76
CA ALA A 85 3.03 1.00 -4.59
C ALA A 85 3.26 0.67 -6.07
N ALA A 86 4.43 1.04 -6.63
CA ALA A 86 4.78 0.72 -8.01
C ALA A 86 4.78 -0.80 -8.25
N ALA A 87 5.41 -1.57 -7.36
CA ALA A 87 5.44 -3.03 -7.46
C ALA A 87 4.03 -3.66 -7.40
N ALA A 88 3.13 -3.11 -6.59
CA ALA A 88 1.74 -3.59 -6.53
C ALA A 88 0.96 -3.27 -7.81
N TYR A 89 1.09 -2.06 -8.37
CA TYR A 89 0.47 -1.72 -9.66
C TYR A 89 1.03 -2.56 -10.81
N GLU A 90 2.34 -2.83 -10.84
CA GLU A 90 2.97 -3.70 -11.85
C GLU A 90 2.43 -5.14 -11.76
N LYS A 91 2.20 -5.66 -10.56
CA LYS A 91 1.50 -6.95 -10.39
C LYS A 91 0.07 -6.89 -10.90
N GLY A 92 -0.63 -5.78 -10.66
CA GLY A 92 -1.96 -5.52 -11.24
C GLY A 92 -1.94 -5.56 -12.77
N LEU A 93 -0.94 -4.94 -13.41
CA LEU A 93 -0.75 -4.98 -14.87
C LEU A 93 -0.43 -6.36 -15.42
N LYS A 94 0.21 -7.24 -14.62
CA LYS A 94 0.39 -8.65 -15.01
C LYS A 94 -0.93 -9.42 -15.02
N CYS A 95 -1.91 -9.02 -14.21
CA CYS A 95 -3.25 -9.60 -14.21
C CYS A 95 -4.13 -9.00 -15.32
N ASP A 96 -4.09 -7.68 -15.47
CA ASP A 96 -4.78 -6.93 -16.53
C ASP A 96 -3.85 -5.87 -17.13
N PRO A 97 -3.22 -6.18 -18.28
CA PRO A 97 -2.33 -5.24 -18.98
C PRO A 97 -3.04 -4.01 -19.54
N LEU A 98 -4.38 -4.02 -19.64
CA LEU A 98 -5.16 -2.89 -20.17
C LEU A 98 -5.59 -1.92 -19.07
N SER A 99 -5.42 -2.30 -17.79
CA SER A 99 -5.80 -1.47 -16.65
C SER A 99 -5.14 -0.09 -16.67
N THR A 100 -5.92 0.94 -17.02
CA THR A 100 -5.48 2.34 -17.05
C THR A 100 -5.08 2.83 -15.66
N VAL A 101 -5.85 2.42 -14.63
CA VAL A 101 -5.58 2.74 -13.23
C VAL A 101 -4.19 2.24 -12.82
N CYS A 102 -3.83 1.00 -13.19
CA CYS A 102 -2.52 0.48 -12.84
C CYS A 102 -1.39 1.16 -13.62
N LYS A 103 -1.58 1.46 -14.90
CA LYS A 103 -0.57 2.21 -15.71
C LYS A 103 -0.30 3.59 -15.12
N GLN A 104 -1.37 4.35 -14.85
CA GLN A 104 -1.27 5.67 -14.23
C GLN A 104 -0.66 5.57 -12.83
N GLY A 105 -1.04 4.56 -12.05
CA GLY A 105 -0.51 4.30 -10.72
C GLY A 105 1.01 4.05 -10.71
N VAL A 106 1.52 3.23 -11.64
CA VAL A 106 2.97 3.02 -11.79
C VAL A 106 3.68 4.33 -12.10
N GLN A 107 3.17 5.09 -13.08
CA GLN A 107 3.76 6.36 -13.50
C GLN A 107 3.83 7.35 -12.32
N GLN A 108 2.71 7.55 -11.62
CA GLN A 108 2.64 8.44 -10.47
C GLN A 108 3.59 8.00 -9.34
N ALA A 109 3.67 6.70 -9.05
CA ALA A 109 4.56 6.18 -8.02
C ALA A 109 6.03 6.44 -8.36
N ARG A 110 6.43 6.24 -9.62
CA ARG A 110 7.80 6.51 -10.09
C ARG A 110 8.14 7.99 -10.08
N GLU A 111 7.22 8.85 -10.49
CA GLU A 111 7.41 10.31 -10.41
C GLU A 111 7.61 10.76 -8.96
N ARG A 112 6.85 10.20 -8.00
CA ARG A 112 7.05 10.52 -6.58
C ARG A 112 8.40 10.04 -6.05
N LEU A 113 8.87 8.88 -6.49
CA LEU A 113 10.22 8.41 -6.16
C LEU A 113 11.30 9.37 -6.68
N GLN A 114 11.23 9.75 -7.95
CA GLN A 114 12.19 10.71 -8.54
C GLN A 114 12.19 12.05 -7.81
N GLN A 115 11.01 12.58 -7.48
CA GLN A 115 10.89 13.81 -6.70
C GLN A 115 11.51 13.71 -5.30
N LEU A 116 11.46 12.53 -4.66
CA LEU A 116 12.12 12.30 -3.39
C LEU A 116 13.64 12.25 -3.57
N ASP A 117 14.14 11.49 -4.55
CA ASP A 117 15.57 11.38 -4.83
C ASP A 117 16.19 12.76 -5.15
N GLU A 118 15.50 13.57 -5.95
CA GLU A 118 15.92 14.94 -6.26
C GLU A 118 15.93 15.85 -5.02
N LYS A 119 14.94 15.71 -4.14
CA LYS A 119 14.89 16.48 -2.89
C LYS A 119 16.01 16.05 -1.95
N GLU A 120 16.30 14.76 -1.86
CA GLU A 120 17.42 14.24 -1.07
C GLU A 120 18.77 14.73 -1.61
N ALA A 121 18.94 14.74 -2.95
CA ALA A 121 20.13 15.31 -3.58
C ALA A 121 20.29 16.81 -3.31
N LYS A 122 19.19 17.59 -3.37
CA LYS A 122 19.19 19.04 -3.13
C LYS A 122 19.36 19.41 -1.65
N THR A 123 18.91 18.56 -0.72
CA THR A 123 18.99 18.82 0.73
C THR A 123 20.33 18.43 1.35
N GLY A 124 21.29 17.93 0.56
CA GLY A 124 22.67 17.71 0.99
C GLY A 124 22.85 16.69 2.12
N LYS A 125 21.80 15.95 2.51
CA LYS A 125 21.91 14.79 3.38
C LYS A 125 22.49 13.63 2.58
N HIS A 126 23.79 13.73 2.29
CA HIS A 126 24.59 12.70 1.66
C HIS A 126 24.68 11.50 2.60
N THR A 127 23.62 10.71 2.69
CA THR A 127 23.73 9.36 3.23
C THR A 127 24.30 8.52 2.11
N PHE A 128 25.61 8.31 2.22
CA PHE A 128 26.38 7.35 1.47
C PHE A 128 25.79 5.94 1.68
N ARG A 129 24.69 5.63 1.00
CA ARG A 129 24.19 4.26 0.90
C ARG A 129 25.13 3.56 -0.08
N LYS A 130 26.25 3.05 0.44
CA LYS A 130 27.14 2.13 -0.29
C LYS A 130 26.23 1.13 -1.01
N ARG A 131 26.25 1.14 -2.34
CA ARG A 131 25.89 -0.04 -3.10
C ARG A 131 26.86 -1.11 -2.63
N LYS A 132 26.39 -2.09 -1.86
CA LYS A 132 27.09 -3.36 -1.78
C LYS A 132 27.00 -3.96 -3.18
N THR A 133 28.01 -3.73 -4.00
CA THR A 133 28.29 -4.61 -5.13
C THR A 133 28.62 -5.97 -4.51
N ALA A 134 27.75 -6.93 -4.76
CA ALA A 134 27.96 -8.31 -4.40
C ALA A 134 28.93 -8.90 -5.42
N GLU A 135 30.24 -8.72 -5.22
CA GLU A 135 31.24 -9.43 -6.05
C GLU A 135 32.57 -9.76 -5.35
N ASP A 136 32.89 -9.19 -4.18
CA ASP A 136 34.14 -9.50 -3.46
C ASP A 136 33.91 -10.28 -2.15
N ALA A 137 33.46 -11.53 -2.26
CA ALA A 137 33.51 -12.48 -1.15
C ALA A 137 33.88 -13.89 -1.64
N LYS A 138 35.15 -14.04 -2.03
CA LYS A 138 35.84 -15.33 -2.11
C LYS A 138 37.11 -15.26 -1.26
N GLY A 139 37.31 -16.30 -0.44
CA GLY A 139 38.45 -16.52 0.46
C GLY A 139 38.28 -15.83 1.82
N GLU A 140 38.51 -16.43 2.98
CA GLU A 140 39.08 -17.70 3.41
C GLU A 140 38.80 -17.80 4.94
N GLY A 141 38.95 -18.99 5.53
CA GLY A 141 39.36 -19.09 6.94
C GLY A 141 38.30 -19.50 7.97
N ASN A 142 38.68 -20.51 8.76
CA ASN A 142 37.90 -21.34 9.65
C ASN A 142 38.03 -20.94 11.14
N MET A 143 37.11 -21.47 11.96
CA MET A 143 37.20 -21.78 13.41
C MET A 143 37.13 -20.67 14.47
N GLY A 144 36.23 -20.87 15.45
CA GLY A 144 36.35 -20.32 16.81
C GLY A 144 35.03 -20.12 17.55
N ASP A 145 34.64 -21.11 18.36
CA ASP A 145 33.60 -21.06 19.40
C ASP A 145 33.62 -19.79 20.28
N ALA A 146 32.44 -19.30 20.69
CA ALA A 146 32.11 -19.01 22.09
C ALA A 146 30.70 -18.41 22.28
N LYS A 147 30.02 -18.93 23.31
CA LYS A 147 28.68 -18.56 23.80
C LYS A 147 28.65 -17.14 24.42
N ARG A 148 27.40 -16.62 24.49
CA ARG A 148 26.72 -16.01 25.67
C ARG A 148 26.34 -14.53 25.54
N GLY A 149 25.03 -14.29 25.47
CA GLY A 149 24.35 -13.49 26.50
C GLY A 149 23.90 -12.06 26.17
N LYS A 150 22.60 -11.85 26.46
CA LYS A 150 21.90 -10.61 26.86
C LYS A 150 21.28 -9.69 25.79
N GLN A 151 19.95 -9.65 25.86
CA GLN A 151 19.06 -8.56 25.45
C GLN A 151 19.47 -7.22 26.09
N PRO A 152 19.03 -6.11 25.47
CA PRO A 152 18.20 -5.18 26.23
C PRO A 152 16.96 -4.67 25.48
N LYS A 153 16.00 -4.21 26.28
CA LYS A 153 14.69 -3.64 25.91
C LYS A 153 14.70 -2.11 25.92
N ARG A 154 13.60 -1.53 25.40
CA ARG A 154 13.12 -0.12 25.47
C ARG A 154 13.67 0.76 24.33
N ALA A 155 13.01 1.80 23.82
CA ALA A 155 11.84 2.60 24.24
C ALA A 155 11.21 3.25 22.96
N SER A 156 9.88 3.38 22.85
CA SER A 156 9.04 4.59 23.11
C SER A 156 9.22 5.81 22.17
N GLY A 157 8.08 6.26 21.60
CA GLY A 157 7.81 7.63 21.14
C GLY A 157 8.33 7.96 19.74
N GLY A 158 7.63 8.66 18.85
CA GLY A 158 6.38 9.40 18.90
C GLY A 158 6.24 10.21 17.60
N GLN A 159 5.16 11.02 17.52
CA GLN A 159 4.88 12.07 16.53
C GLN A 159 4.17 11.64 15.23
N GLY A 160 2.85 11.81 15.22
CA GLY A 160 2.06 12.01 14.02
C GLY A 160 1.81 13.50 13.82
N THR A 161 2.45 14.10 12.82
CA THR A 161 2.11 15.44 12.31
C THR A 161 1.31 15.31 11.01
N THR A 162 0.27 16.11 10.95
CA THR A 162 -0.69 16.36 9.87
C THR A 162 -0.04 16.60 8.51
N GLN A 163 -0.63 16.07 7.42
CA GLN A 163 -0.74 16.86 6.18
C GLN A 163 -1.81 16.36 5.18
N LYS A 164 -2.46 17.36 4.59
CA LYS A 164 -3.44 17.37 3.50
C LYS A 164 -2.91 16.56 2.29
N GLY A 165 -3.68 15.64 1.70
CA GLY A 165 -4.71 15.95 0.71
C GLY A 165 -4.24 15.45 -0.67
N VAL A 166 -4.86 14.38 -1.17
CA VAL A 166 -4.89 14.02 -2.59
C VAL A 166 -6.22 13.30 -2.84
N GLY A 167 -7.18 14.05 -3.35
CA GLY A 167 -8.46 13.52 -3.84
C GLY A 167 -8.35 13.18 -5.32
N SER A 168 -9.20 12.25 -5.74
CA SER A 168 -9.46 11.80 -7.11
C SER A 168 -8.56 10.66 -7.64
N LEU A 169 -8.90 9.42 -7.28
CA LEU A 169 -8.57 8.21 -8.06
C LEU A 169 -9.44 7.00 -7.67
N LEU A 170 -10.71 7.23 -7.32
CA LEU A 170 -11.63 6.16 -6.91
C LEU A 170 -12.76 6.03 -7.93
N SER A 171 -12.43 5.47 -9.10
CA SER A 171 -13.43 4.96 -10.05
C SER A 171 -14.08 3.69 -9.49
N PHE A 172 -15.42 3.74 -9.46
CA PHE A 172 -16.30 2.79 -8.80
C PHE A 172 -16.46 1.49 -9.62
N ASP A 173 -16.61 0.36 -8.93
CA ASP A 173 -16.85 -0.98 -9.50
C ASP A 173 -18.35 -1.20 -9.73
N ASP A 174 -18.78 -1.26 -10.99
CA ASP A 174 -19.98 -1.98 -11.40
C ASP A 174 -19.54 -3.30 -12.05
N GLU A 175 -19.69 -4.38 -11.28
CA GLU A 175 -19.91 -5.81 -11.61
C GLU A 175 -19.37 -6.73 -10.49
#